data_AF-A0A7W7I8A2-F1
#
_entry.id   AF-A0A7W7I8A2-F1
#
_cell.length_a   1.000
_cell.length_b   1.000
_cell.length_c   1.000
_cell.angle_alpha   90.00
_cell.angle_beta   90.00
_cell.angle_gamma   90.00
#
_symmetry.space_group_name_H-M   'P 1'
#
loop_
_entity.id
_entity.type
_entity.pdbx_description
1 polymer ?
#
loop_
_entity_poly.entity_id
_entity_poly.type
_entity_poly.pdbx_seq_one_letter_code
_entity_poly.pdbx_strand_id
1 'polypeptide(L)'
;MTKLGLDRGATDDAVLAASELATNALTHSGAAAPPELWVWARTTPRPQLLITVYDACRASWPTNTPGDLLDDHGRGIGIVDMLADAWGAHPSRSICTGGTQGKAVWAAFPLPGPWPDPRTTAPPMLAARHLTATLTARGITNTAHRHGRGVSLVTIPLGSNEETNIWIEPGHLSYTLPNGTRHRRPIVDLHDTTETLVQHIETQRGTR
;
A
#
# COMPACT_ATOMS: atom_id res chain seq x y z
N MET A 1 -5.57 14.55 22.10
CA MET A 1 -5.86 13.93 20.79
C MET A 1 -4.65 14.16 19.90
N THR A 2 -4.15 13.11 19.23
CA THR A 2 -3.05 13.20 18.27
C THR A 2 -3.49 13.99 17.03
N LYS A 3 -2.55 14.43 16.17
CA LYS A 3 -2.88 15.15 14.92
C LYS A 3 -3.81 14.37 13.97
N LEU A 4 -3.88 13.05 14.13
CA LEU A 4 -4.76 12.14 13.38
C LEU A 4 -6.12 11.89 14.08
N GLY A 5 -6.35 12.49 15.24
CA GLY A 5 -7.58 12.30 16.02
C GLY A 5 -7.68 10.96 16.77
N LEU A 6 -6.71 10.06 16.61
CA LEU A 6 -6.68 8.76 17.29
C LEU A 6 -6.61 8.93 18.80
N ASP A 7 -7.34 8.07 19.52
CA ASP A 7 -7.18 7.94 20.97
C ASP A 7 -5.87 7.21 21.31
N ARG A 8 -5.55 7.15 22.61
CA ARG A 8 -4.29 6.54 23.06
C ARG A 8 -4.26 5.03 22.84
N GLY A 9 -5.37 4.33 23.08
CA GLY A 9 -5.44 2.87 22.90
C GLY A 9 -5.21 2.49 21.45
N ALA A 10 -5.93 3.13 20.51
CA ALA A 10 -5.73 2.91 19.08
C ALA A 10 -4.32 3.28 18.60
N THR A 11 -3.66 4.24 19.25
CA THR A 11 -2.26 4.59 18.95
C THR A 11 -1.31 3.51 19.44
N ASP A 12 -1.50 3.01 20.67
CA ASP A 12 -0.67 1.96 21.25
C ASP A 12 -0.81 0.64 20.49
N ASP A 13 -2.04 0.29 20.09
CA ASP A 13 -2.34 -0.88 19.25
C ASP A 13 -1.64 -0.79 17.88
N ALA A 14 -1.72 0.38 17.24
CA ALA A 14 -1.05 0.66 15.97
C ALA A 14 0.49 0.58 16.08
N VAL A 15 1.06 1.10 17.18
CA VAL A 15 2.50 1.03 17.44
C VAL A 15 2.95 -0.41 17.67
N LEU A 16 2.21 -1.18 18.49
CA LEU A 16 2.51 -2.58 18.76
C LEU A 16 2.44 -3.41 17.47
N ALA A 17 1.39 -3.25 16.67
CA ALA A 17 1.29 -3.93 15.38
C ALA A 17 2.44 -3.54 14.43
N ALA A 18 2.84 -2.27 14.39
CA ALA A 18 4.01 -1.84 13.61
C ALA A 18 5.29 -2.54 14.07
N SER A 19 5.49 -2.69 15.38
CA SER A 19 6.64 -3.41 15.96
C SER A 19 6.63 -4.89 15.62
N GLU A 20 5.48 -5.56 15.69
CA GLU A 20 5.34 -6.97 15.32
C GLU A 20 5.60 -7.19 13.83
N LEU A 21 5.01 -6.35 12.96
CA LEU A 21 5.26 -6.41 11.51
C LEU A 21 6.73 -6.15 11.17
N ALA A 22 7.36 -5.16 11.82
CA ALA A 22 8.77 -4.85 11.59
C ALA A 22 9.70 -5.98 12.10
N THR A 23 9.38 -6.58 13.24
CA THR A 23 10.12 -7.73 13.78
C THR A 23 10.01 -8.92 12.85
N ASN A 24 8.80 -9.28 12.42
CA ASN A 24 8.58 -10.35 11.45
C ASN A 24 9.35 -10.10 10.16
N ALA A 25 9.30 -8.87 9.63
CA ALA A 25 10.04 -8.50 8.45
C ALA A 25 11.55 -8.64 8.66
N LEU A 26 12.13 -8.15 9.76
CA LEU A 26 13.57 -8.26 10.03
C LEU A 26 14.03 -9.72 10.27
N THR A 27 13.20 -10.53 10.92
CA THR A 27 13.49 -11.95 11.19
C THR A 27 13.42 -12.79 9.92
N HIS A 28 12.48 -12.49 9.02
CA HIS A 28 12.24 -13.29 7.81
C HIS A 28 12.74 -12.65 6.51
N SER A 29 13.17 -11.38 6.54
CA SER A 29 13.77 -10.71 5.38
C SER A 29 15.05 -11.44 5.03
N GLY A 30 15.11 -11.99 3.81
CA GLY A 30 16.40 -12.38 3.25
C GLY A 30 17.32 -11.16 3.07
N ALA A 31 18.59 -11.41 2.76
CA ALA A 31 19.60 -10.35 2.61
C ALA A 31 19.46 -9.45 1.36
N ALA A 32 18.35 -9.55 0.62
CA ALA A 32 18.20 -8.89 -0.69
C ALA A 32 17.90 -7.39 -0.62
N ALA A 33 17.18 -6.93 0.41
CA ALA A 33 16.94 -5.51 0.68
C ALA A 33 16.50 -5.32 2.15
N PRO A 34 16.83 -4.19 2.78
CA PRO A 34 16.30 -3.87 4.11
C PRO A 34 14.77 -3.71 4.06
N PRO A 35 14.04 -4.07 5.14
CA PRO A 35 12.62 -3.80 5.22
C PRO A 35 12.28 -2.30 5.15
N GLU A 36 11.08 -1.99 4.67
CA GLU A 36 10.57 -0.62 4.59
C GLU A 36 9.26 -0.48 5.36
N LEU A 37 9.15 0.55 6.20
CA LEU A 37 7.90 0.92 6.86
C LEU A 37 7.21 2.02 6.07
N TRP A 38 5.97 1.76 5.67
CA TRP A 38 5.11 2.73 4.98
C TRP A 38 3.84 2.93 5.80
N VAL A 39 3.47 4.19 5.99
CA VAL A 39 2.26 4.57 6.71
C VAL A 39 1.47 5.56 5.86
N TRP A 40 0.22 5.23 5.57
CA TRP A 40 -0.68 6.12 4.84
C TRP A 40 -2.11 5.95 5.32
N ALA A 41 -2.98 6.87 4.92
CA ALA A 41 -4.40 6.75 5.18
C ALA A 41 -5.17 6.45 3.90
N ARG A 42 -6.30 5.76 4.04
CA ARG A 42 -7.30 5.56 2.99
C ARG A 42 -8.69 5.89 3.51
N THR A 43 -9.63 6.03 2.59
CA THR A 43 -11.05 6.32 2.83
C THR A 43 -11.98 5.25 2.29
N THR A 44 -11.51 4.40 1.38
CA THR A 44 -12.28 3.30 0.81
C THR A 44 -11.74 1.96 1.33
N PRO A 45 -12.57 1.04 1.87
CA PRO A 45 -14.02 1.11 2.01
C PRO A 45 -14.51 2.02 3.14
N ARG A 46 -13.65 2.33 4.10
CA ARG A 46 -13.90 3.27 5.21
C ARG A 46 -12.59 3.95 5.63
N PRO A 47 -12.63 5.06 6.38
CA PRO A 47 -11.43 5.73 6.85
C PRO A 47 -10.54 4.86 7.73
N GLN A 48 -9.31 4.60 7.27
CA GLN A 48 -8.35 3.76 7.97
C GLN A 48 -6.91 4.27 7.80
N LEU A 49 -6.11 4.12 8.85
CA LEU A 49 -4.66 4.23 8.81
C LEU A 49 -4.09 2.86 8.48
N LEU A 50 -3.27 2.79 7.45
CA LEU A 50 -2.59 1.58 7.02
C LEU A 50 -1.14 1.68 7.45
N ILE A 51 -0.70 0.66 8.18
CA ILE A 51 0.68 0.43 8.55
C ILE A 51 1.14 -0.78 7.77
N THR A 52 2.14 -0.58 6.91
CA THR A 52 2.60 -1.60 5.99
C THR A 52 4.11 -1.75 6.12
N VAL A 53 4.57 -2.98 6.22
CA VAL A 53 5.98 -3.32 6.15
C VAL A 53 6.25 -4.14 4.90
N TYR A 54 7.20 -3.68 4.11
CA TYR A 54 7.73 -4.43 2.97
C TYR A 54 9.01 -5.13 3.35
N ASP A 55 9.20 -6.33 2.82
CA ASP A 55 10.47 -7.04 2.83
C ASP A 55 10.68 -7.80 1.52
N ALA A 56 11.94 -8.10 1.19
CA ALA A 56 12.30 -8.77 -0.06
C ALA A 56 12.12 -10.30 -0.04
N CYS A 57 11.54 -10.89 1.02
CA CYS A 57 11.30 -12.32 1.10
C CYS A 57 10.02 -12.72 0.34
N ARG A 58 10.18 -13.59 -0.67
CA ARG A 58 9.05 -14.16 -1.43
C ARG A 58 8.69 -15.59 -1.04
N ALA A 59 9.56 -16.24 -0.27
CA ALA A 59 9.42 -17.65 0.09
C ALA A 59 8.56 -17.87 1.34
N SER A 60 8.51 -16.89 2.24
CA SER A 60 7.71 -16.94 3.46
C SER A 60 6.56 -15.95 3.35
N TRP A 61 5.34 -16.36 3.70
CA TRP A 61 4.16 -15.51 3.76
C TRP A 61 3.56 -15.60 5.16
N PRO A 62 3.02 -14.49 5.71
CA PRO A 62 2.38 -14.54 7.01
C PRO A 62 1.17 -15.50 6.95
N THR A 63 1.05 -16.38 7.94
CA THR A 63 -0.10 -17.28 8.09
C THR A 63 -0.74 -17.05 9.44
N ASN A 64 -2.07 -17.13 9.51
CA ASN A 64 -2.82 -17.09 10.76
C ASN A 64 -3.00 -18.50 11.36
N THR A 65 -2.13 -19.45 10.99
CA THR A 65 -2.22 -20.79 11.56
C THR A 65 -1.87 -20.66 13.03
N PRO A 66 -2.72 -21.14 13.96
CA PRO A 66 -2.35 -21.20 15.36
C PRO A 66 -1.04 -21.98 15.45
N GLY A 67 0.06 -21.30 15.74
CA GLY A 67 1.29 -21.97 16.11
C GLY A 67 0.99 -22.86 17.31
N ASP A 68 1.66 -24.00 17.39
CA ASP A 68 1.67 -24.77 18.63
C ASP A 68 2.04 -23.81 19.77
N LEU A 69 1.39 -23.89 20.93
CA LEU A 69 1.49 -22.87 22.00
C LEU A 69 2.94 -22.59 22.47
N LEU A 70 3.88 -23.44 22.06
CA LEU A 70 5.32 -23.45 22.34
C LEU A 70 6.20 -22.87 21.21
N ASP A 71 5.64 -22.48 20.06
CA ASP A 71 6.39 -21.86 18.96
C ASP A 71 6.34 -20.33 19.08
N ASP A 72 7.41 -19.75 19.62
CA ASP A 72 7.54 -18.30 19.81
C ASP A 72 7.68 -17.55 18.46
N HIS A 73 7.91 -18.24 17.34
CA HIS A 73 8.14 -17.62 16.03
C HIS A 73 6.87 -17.30 15.23
N GLY A 74 5.66 -17.61 15.75
CA GLY A 74 4.39 -17.42 15.06
C GLY A 74 3.42 -16.39 15.67
N ARG A 75 3.74 -15.83 16.84
CA ARG A 75 2.77 -15.01 17.61
C ARG A 75 2.55 -13.61 17.04
N GLY A 76 3.53 -13.03 16.36
CA GLY A 76 3.46 -11.62 15.93
C GLY A 76 2.27 -11.34 15.02
N ILE A 77 1.95 -12.25 14.08
CA ILE A 77 0.76 -12.12 13.23
C ILE A 77 -0.54 -12.31 14.02
N GLY A 78 -0.56 -13.19 15.03
CA GLY A 78 -1.71 -13.33 15.91
C GLY A 78 -1.99 -12.09 16.76
N ILE A 79 -0.95 -11.37 17.19
CA ILE A 79 -1.08 -10.06 17.85
C ILE A 79 -1.67 -9.04 16.87
N VAL A 80 -1.14 -8.97 15.64
CA VAL A 80 -1.68 -8.07 14.60
C VAL A 80 -3.15 -8.38 14.30
N ASP A 81 -3.54 -9.65 14.19
CA ASP A 81 -4.92 -10.10 13.97
C ASP A 81 -5.86 -9.67 15.10
N MET A 82 -5.37 -9.65 16.35
CA MET A 82 -6.15 -9.23 17.51
C MET A 82 -6.34 -7.71 17.60
N LEU A 83 -5.35 -6.93 17.16
CA LEU A 83 -5.32 -5.47 17.32
C LEU A 83 -5.88 -4.71 16.11
N ALA A 84 -5.68 -5.23 14.90
CA ALA A 84 -6.04 -4.52 13.67
C ALA A 84 -7.49 -4.81 13.26
N ASP A 85 -8.15 -3.81 12.66
CA ASP A 85 -9.48 -3.98 12.07
C ASP A 85 -9.47 -4.93 10.86
N ALA A 86 -8.32 -4.98 10.17
CA ALA A 86 -8.04 -5.88 9.07
C ALA A 86 -6.53 -5.91 8.84
N TRP A 87 -6.02 -7.02 8.33
CA TRP A 87 -4.65 -7.12 7.87
C TRP A 87 -4.57 -8.04 6.66
N GLY A 88 -3.42 -8.04 6.00
CA GLY A 88 -3.16 -8.95 4.90
C GLY A 88 -1.75 -8.83 4.36
N ALA A 89 -1.48 -9.55 3.28
CA ALA A 89 -0.22 -9.46 2.58
C ALA A 89 -0.44 -9.57 1.07
N HIS A 90 0.41 -8.91 0.29
CA HIS A 90 0.42 -9.05 -1.17
C HIS A 90 1.82 -8.87 -1.75
N PRO A 91 2.09 -9.36 -2.97
CA PRO A 91 3.33 -9.05 -3.68
C PRO A 91 3.47 -7.55 -3.88
N SER A 92 4.68 -7.03 -3.66
CA SER A 92 4.98 -5.62 -3.89
C SER A 92 6.46 -5.46 -4.29
N ARG A 93 6.91 -4.22 -4.40
CA ARG A 93 8.28 -3.86 -4.75
C ARG A 93 8.80 -2.80 -3.80
N SER A 94 10.11 -2.73 -3.60
CA SER A 94 10.78 -1.69 -2.80
C SER A 94 10.69 -0.30 -3.46
N ILE A 95 10.55 0.77 -2.66
CA ILE A 95 10.77 2.17 -3.13
C ILE A 95 12.24 2.56 -2.95
N CYS A 96 12.93 2.00 -1.95
CA CYS A 96 14.28 2.41 -1.56
C CYS A 96 15.41 1.71 -2.34
N THR A 97 15.14 0.54 -2.95
CA THR A 97 16.14 -0.30 -3.64
C THR A 97 15.76 -0.55 -5.10
N GLY A 98 15.23 0.47 -5.77
CA GLY A 98 15.01 0.44 -7.23
C GLY A 98 14.00 -0.61 -7.69
N GLY A 99 12.98 -0.89 -6.88
CA GLY A 99 11.95 -1.84 -7.25
C GLY A 99 12.30 -3.30 -7.03
N THR A 100 13.24 -3.61 -6.12
CA THR A 100 13.45 -5.00 -5.66
C THR A 100 12.11 -5.65 -5.35
N GLN A 101 11.96 -6.89 -5.80
CA GLN A 101 10.73 -7.64 -5.71
C GLN A 101 10.60 -8.29 -4.33
N GLY A 102 9.45 -8.13 -3.68
CA GLY A 102 9.19 -8.69 -2.35
C GLY A 102 7.70 -8.84 -2.07
N LYS A 103 7.34 -8.71 -0.80
CA LYS A 103 5.96 -8.67 -0.30
C LYS A 103 5.75 -7.45 0.59
N ALA A 104 4.51 -7.01 0.68
CA ALA A 104 4.06 -6.03 1.66
C ALA A 104 3.05 -6.70 2.59
N VAL A 105 3.27 -6.60 3.90
CA VAL A 105 2.34 -7.05 4.95
C VAL A 105 1.77 -5.79 5.61
N TRP A 106 0.45 -5.70 5.69
CA TRP A 106 -0.24 -4.49 6.13
C TRP A 106 -1.26 -4.77 7.23
N ALA A 107 -1.46 -3.80 8.11
CA ALA A 107 -2.48 -3.75 9.14
C ALA A 107 -3.24 -2.42 9.06
N ALA A 108 -4.55 -2.47 9.21
CA ALA A 108 -5.45 -1.33 9.12
C ALA A 108 -6.08 -0.99 10.47
N PHE A 109 -6.05 0.29 10.83
CA PHE A 109 -6.63 0.83 12.05
C PHE A 109 -7.68 1.89 11.70
N PRO A 110 -8.80 1.98 12.42
CA PRO A 110 -9.87 2.93 12.10
C PRO A 110 -9.38 4.37 12.31
N LEU A 111 -9.68 5.26 11.35
CA LEU A 111 -9.49 6.70 11.53
C LEU A 111 -10.82 7.36 11.95
N PRO A 112 -10.79 8.36 12.85
CA PRO A 112 -11.99 9.00 13.35
C PRO A 112 -12.58 10.02 12.37
N GLY A 113 -13.91 10.11 12.34
CA GLY A 113 -14.65 11.19 11.66
C GLY A 113 -14.45 11.26 10.13
N PRO A 114 -14.87 12.34 9.46
CA PRO A 114 -14.71 12.49 8.01
C PRO A 114 -13.24 12.79 7.70
N TRP A 115 -12.43 11.74 7.71
CA TRP A 115 -11.04 11.75 7.32
C TRP A 115 -10.91 11.50 5.81
N PRO A 116 -9.99 12.17 5.11
CA PRO A 116 -9.32 13.41 5.53
C PRO A 116 -10.29 14.59 5.42
N ASP A 117 -9.90 15.77 5.91
CA ASP A 117 -10.65 16.99 5.60
C ASP A 117 -10.80 17.12 4.07
N PRO A 118 -12.02 17.19 3.51
CA PRO A 118 -12.23 17.31 2.06
C PRO A 118 -11.50 18.50 1.43
N ARG A 119 -11.14 19.51 2.22
CA ARG A 119 -10.36 20.69 1.80
C ARG A 119 -8.86 20.40 1.62
N THR A 120 -8.38 19.20 2.01
CA THR A 120 -6.95 18.83 2.04
C THR A 120 -6.55 17.82 0.96
N THR A 121 -7.16 17.89 -0.22
CA THR A 121 -6.78 17.03 -1.35
C THR A 121 -5.62 17.63 -2.14
N ALA A 122 -4.62 16.82 -2.47
CA ALA A 122 -3.53 17.23 -3.35
C ALA A 122 -4.07 17.70 -4.72
N PRO A 123 -3.54 18.79 -5.31
CA PRO A 123 -3.84 19.15 -6.68
C PRO A 123 -3.55 17.99 -7.65
N PRO A 124 -4.36 17.78 -8.70
CA PRO A 124 -4.18 16.66 -9.62
C PRO A 124 -2.78 16.54 -10.22
N MET A 125 -2.10 17.66 -10.47
CA MET A 125 -0.72 17.65 -10.96
C MET A 125 0.26 17.05 -9.94
N LEU A 126 0.13 17.40 -8.65
CA LEU A 126 1.01 16.89 -7.62
C LEU A 126 0.75 15.40 -7.35
N ALA A 127 -0.51 14.99 -7.34
CA ALA A 127 -0.88 13.58 -7.24
C ALA A 127 -0.34 12.75 -8.42
N ALA A 128 -0.43 13.26 -9.65
CA ALA A 128 0.13 12.60 -10.83
C ALA A 128 1.65 12.46 -10.74
N ARG A 129 2.36 13.53 -10.38
CA ARG A 129 3.81 13.51 -10.20
C ARG A 129 4.24 12.53 -9.13
N HIS A 130 3.53 12.51 -8.00
CA HIS A 130 3.78 11.57 -6.90
C HIS A 130 3.59 10.13 -7.36
N LEU A 131 2.46 9.82 -8.00
CA LEU A 131 2.18 8.48 -8.55
C LEU A 131 3.27 8.02 -9.52
N THR A 132 3.64 8.86 -10.51
CA THR A 132 4.71 8.55 -11.46
C THR A 132 6.05 8.32 -10.74
N ALA A 133 6.40 9.17 -9.78
CA ALA A 133 7.66 9.05 -9.04
C ALA A 133 7.70 7.77 -8.20
N THR A 134 6.62 7.46 -7.48
CA THR A 134 6.52 6.24 -6.67
C THR A 134 6.59 4.98 -7.54
N LEU A 135 5.85 4.92 -8.65
CA LEU A 135 5.91 3.78 -9.57
C LEU A 135 7.31 3.61 -10.19
N THR A 136 7.96 4.72 -10.55
CA THR A 136 9.33 4.70 -11.07
C THR A 136 10.32 4.18 -10.02
N ALA A 137 10.20 4.64 -8.76
CA ALA A 137 11.04 4.16 -7.65
C ALA A 137 10.81 2.66 -7.37
N ARG A 138 9.58 2.18 -7.61
CA ARG A 138 9.20 0.76 -7.60
C ARG A 138 9.70 -0.01 -8.83
N GLY A 139 10.52 0.58 -9.70
CA GLY A 139 11.08 -0.09 -10.88
C GLY A 139 10.08 -0.31 -12.02
N ILE A 140 8.91 0.36 -11.98
CA ILE A 140 7.94 0.37 -13.08
C ILE A 140 8.35 1.47 -14.05
N THR A 141 9.01 1.07 -15.12
CA THR A 141 9.51 1.97 -16.17
C THR A 141 8.40 2.37 -17.13
N ASN A 142 8.68 3.33 -18.04
CA ASN A 142 7.73 3.83 -19.05
C ASN A 142 6.44 4.42 -18.46
N THR A 143 6.50 4.96 -17.24
CA THR A 143 5.40 5.75 -16.68
C THR A 143 5.52 7.19 -17.16
N ALA A 144 4.40 7.78 -17.57
CA ALA A 144 4.35 9.16 -18.00
C ALA A 144 3.12 9.84 -17.42
N HIS A 145 3.23 11.14 -17.15
CA HIS A 145 2.06 11.95 -16.80
C HIS A 145 1.95 13.18 -17.70
N ARG A 146 0.71 13.62 -17.91
CA ARG A 146 0.36 14.87 -18.58
C ARG A 146 -0.67 15.60 -17.75
N HIS A 147 -0.72 16.91 -17.88
CA HIS A 147 -1.69 17.74 -17.17
C HIS A 147 -2.26 18.79 -18.12
N GLY A 148 -3.56 19.02 -18.02
CA GLY A 148 -4.25 20.05 -18.77
C GLY A 148 -5.65 20.30 -18.23
N ARG A 149 -6.08 21.56 -18.24
CA ARG A 149 -7.44 21.97 -17.84
C ARG A 149 -7.88 21.44 -16.47
N GLY A 150 -6.95 21.37 -15.51
CA GLY A 150 -7.25 20.94 -14.13
C GLY A 150 -7.34 19.42 -13.94
N VAL A 151 -7.05 18.63 -14.97
CA VAL A 151 -7.02 17.16 -14.92
C VAL A 151 -5.62 16.69 -15.26
N SER A 152 -5.16 15.65 -14.57
CA SER A 152 -3.93 14.94 -14.93
C SER A 152 -4.26 13.54 -15.44
N LEU A 153 -3.43 13.06 -16.36
CA LEU A 153 -3.45 11.69 -16.85
C LEU A 153 -2.11 11.06 -16.53
N VAL A 154 -2.11 9.88 -15.91
CA VAL A 154 -0.92 9.05 -15.74
C VAL A 154 -1.10 7.78 -16.57
N THR A 155 -0.17 7.50 -17.47
CA THR A 155 -0.16 6.26 -18.27
C THR A 155 0.93 5.36 -17.73
N ILE A 156 0.59 4.10 -17.47
CA ILE A 156 1.51 3.11 -16.89
C ILE A 156 1.40 1.77 -17.63
N PRO A 157 2.49 1.00 -17.73
CA PRO A 157 2.42 -0.36 -18.25
C PRO A 157 1.82 -1.31 -17.21
N LEU A 158 0.85 -2.13 -17.62
CA LEU A 158 0.29 -3.22 -16.82
C LEU A 158 0.77 -4.61 -17.28
N GLY A 159 1.35 -4.70 -18.48
CA GLY A 159 1.88 -5.93 -19.05
C GLY A 159 2.91 -5.64 -20.15
N SER A 160 3.31 -6.65 -20.92
CA SER A 160 4.32 -6.46 -21.98
C SER A 160 3.87 -5.49 -23.08
N ASN A 161 2.57 -5.46 -23.41
CA ASN A 161 1.98 -4.60 -24.45
C ASN A 161 0.65 -3.96 -24.00
N GLU A 162 0.41 -3.91 -22.68
CA GLU A 162 -0.83 -3.35 -22.13
C GLU A 162 -0.50 -2.15 -21.25
N GLU A 163 -1.22 -1.06 -21.46
CA GLU A 163 -1.12 0.16 -20.66
C GLU A 163 -2.48 0.51 -20.07
N THR A 164 -2.48 1.13 -18.89
CA THR A 164 -3.69 1.76 -18.35
C THR A 164 -3.49 3.24 -18.14
N ASN A 165 -4.61 3.93 -18.22
CA ASN A 165 -4.73 5.37 -18.01
C ASN A 165 -5.41 5.63 -16.68
N ILE A 166 -4.69 6.28 -15.77
CA ILE A 166 -5.20 6.81 -14.52
C ILE A 166 -5.53 8.28 -14.71
N TRP A 167 -6.82 8.58 -14.69
CA TRP A 167 -7.34 9.95 -14.71
C TRP A 167 -7.37 10.48 -13.29
N ILE A 168 -6.77 11.64 -13.06
CA ILE A 168 -6.74 12.31 -11.77
C ILE A 168 -7.42 13.66 -11.94
N GLU A 169 -8.58 13.78 -11.32
CA GLU A 169 -9.41 14.98 -11.29
C GLU A 169 -9.37 15.58 -9.89
N PRO A 170 -9.87 16.82 -9.68
CA PRO A 170 -10.04 17.34 -8.34
C PRO A 170 -10.86 16.37 -7.46
N GLY A 171 -10.27 15.98 -6.33
CA GLY A 171 -10.89 15.12 -5.33
C GLY A 171 -10.92 13.61 -5.64
N HIS A 172 -10.64 13.16 -6.86
CA HIS A 172 -10.71 11.73 -7.19
C HIS A 172 -9.79 11.30 -8.32
N LEU A 173 -9.53 10.00 -8.36
CA LEU A 173 -8.84 9.33 -9.45
C LEU A 173 -9.69 8.18 -10.00
N SER A 174 -9.51 7.83 -11.26
CA SER A 174 -10.18 6.69 -11.88
C SER A 174 -9.30 5.99 -12.90
N TYR A 175 -9.47 4.67 -13.02
CA TYR A 175 -8.71 3.82 -13.92
C TYR A 175 -9.51 2.55 -14.22
N THR A 176 -9.09 1.83 -15.26
CA THR A 176 -9.68 0.54 -15.63
C THR A 176 -8.58 -0.51 -15.64
N LEU A 177 -8.78 -1.61 -14.92
CA LEU A 177 -7.87 -2.76 -14.97
C LEU A 177 -8.08 -3.55 -16.28
N PRO A 178 -7.11 -4.37 -16.74
CA PRO A 178 -7.21 -5.12 -17.99
C PRO A 178 -8.40 -6.09 -18.05
N ASN A 179 -8.88 -6.53 -16.87
CA ASN A 179 -10.09 -7.33 -16.74
C ASN A 179 -11.41 -6.54 -16.98
N GLY A 180 -11.32 -5.27 -17.37
CA GLY A 180 -12.46 -4.38 -17.62
C GLY A 180 -13.05 -3.72 -16.37
N THR A 181 -12.56 -4.04 -15.17
CA THR A 181 -13.09 -3.47 -13.92
C THR A 181 -12.70 -2.00 -13.83
N ARG A 182 -13.70 -1.11 -13.73
CA ARG A 182 -13.50 0.32 -13.55
C ARG A 182 -13.46 0.68 -12.07
N HIS A 183 -12.42 1.41 -11.68
CA HIS A 183 -12.25 1.93 -10.33
C HIS A 183 -12.38 3.45 -10.33
N ARG A 184 -13.06 3.98 -9.31
CA ARG A 184 -13.10 5.42 -8.99
C ARG A 184 -12.87 5.55 -7.49
N ARG A 185 -11.82 6.27 -7.10
CA ARG A 185 -11.38 6.41 -5.71
C ARG A 185 -11.15 7.87 -5.36
N PRO A 186 -11.38 8.30 -4.11
CA PRO A 186 -10.92 9.59 -3.64
C PRO A 186 -9.41 9.75 -3.85
N ILE A 187 -8.94 10.96 -4.12
CA ILE A 187 -7.52 11.21 -4.39
C ILE A 187 -6.62 10.96 -3.17
N VAL A 188 -7.19 10.95 -1.96
CA VAL A 188 -6.49 10.53 -0.73
C VAL A 188 -6.09 9.05 -0.78
N ASP A 189 -6.82 8.22 -1.54
CA ASP A 189 -6.51 6.80 -1.70
C ASP A 189 -5.40 6.56 -2.75
N LEU A 190 -4.59 7.57 -3.06
CA LEU A 190 -3.52 7.48 -4.07
C LEU A 190 -2.51 6.38 -3.74
N HIS A 191 -2.12 6.25 -2.46
CA HIS A 191 -1.20 5.20 -2.03
C HIS A 191 -1.83 3.80 -2.13
N ASP A 192 -3.07 3.63 -1.66
CA ASP A 192 -3.81 2.35 -1.77
C ASP A 192 -4.04 1.95 -3.24
N THR A 193 -4.30 2.94 -4.11
CA THR A 193 -4.35 2.76 -5.57
C THR A 193 -2.99 2.34 -6.13
N THR A 194 -1.91 2.97 -5.68
CA THR A 194 -0.55 2.63 -6.13
C THR A 194 -0.22 1.17 -5.80
N GLU A 195 -0.51 0.73 -4.57
CA GLU A 195 -0.27 -0.67 -4.17
C GLU A 195 -1.16 -1.64 -4.95
N THR A 196 -2.43 -1.30 -5.24
CA THR A 196 -3.30 -2.12 -6.09
C THR A 196 -2.72 -2.31 -7.50
N LEU A 197 -2.18 -1.25 -8.10
CA LEU A 197 -1.57 -1.30 -9.44
C LEU A 197 -0.27 -2.10 -9.42
N VAL A 198 0.59 -1.90 -8.41
CA VAL A 198 1.83 -2.68 -8.23
C VAL A 198 1.53 -4.16 -8.04
N GLN A 199 0.56 -4.50 -7.18
CA GLN A 199 0.12 -5.87 -6.95
C GLN A 199 -0.35 -6.53 -8.24
N HIS A 200 -1.16 -5.82 -9.05
CA HIS A 200 -1.61 -6.34 -10.34
C HIS A 200 -0.45 -6.66 -11.28
N ILE A 201 0.52 -5.75 -11.40
CA ILE A 201 1.72 -5.95 -12.23
C ILE A 201 2.53 -7.16 -11.74
N GLU A 202 2.65 -7.34 -10.42
CA GLU A 202 3.37 -8.47 -9.84
C GLU A 202 2.68 -9.81 -10.07
N THR A 203 1.36 -9.86 -9.94
CA THR A 203 0.59 -11.09 -10.18
C THR A 203 0.67 -11.54 -11.64
N GLN A 204 0.62 -10.61 -12.60
CA GLN A 204 0.74 -10.92 -14.04
C GLN A 204 2.13 -11.44 -14.44
N ARG A 205 3.18 -11.01 -13.73
CA ARG A 205 4.56 -11.47 -13.98
C ARG A 205 4.86 -12.84 -13.38
N GLY A 206 4.21 -13.21 -12.27
CA GLY A 206 4.38 -14.51 -11.62
C GLY A 206 3.70 -15.68 -12.34
N THR A 207 2.80 -15.40 -13.30
CA THR A 207 2.10 -16.39 -14.14
C THR A 207 2.80 -16.70 -15.46
N ARG A 208 4.04 -16.26 -15.65
CA ARG A 208 4.89 -16.56 -16.81
C ARG A 208 6.11 -17.35 -16.38
#